data_AF-A0A7D7LHC0-F1
#
_entry.id   AF-A0A7D7LHC0-F1
#
_cell.length_a   1.000
_cell.length_b   1.000
_cell.length_c   1.000
_cell.angle_alpha   90.00
_cell.angle_beta   90.00
_cell.angle_gamma   90.00
#
_symmetry.space_group_name_H-M   'P 1'
#
loop_
_entity.id
_entity.type
_entity.pdbx_description
1 polymer ?
#
loop_
_entity_poly.entity_id
_entity_poly.type
_entity_poly.pdbx_seq_one_letter_code
_entity_poly.pdbx_strand_id
1 'polypeptide(L)'
;MLNFIHIQKIVSAIDEAIIAGNFDKAEELRKTLNNKSVNAAIKMISSAETFNEIQHTQIQWILAKLGKKFCGSVWIDITDSSDVWDKEKLGSLSIDSLPPLGIGDDERSTVQYIDVIWLTGRNQITAAFEVEMTTPVYSGLLRMADLVTLCPNLNFPLYIVVPESRINKVKDELKRPTFKKLKLQDKCSYIVAEEMVQEWDIIMKYGHLDSIKEISHNFDSDS
;
A
#
# COMPACT_ATOMS: atom_id res chain seq x y z
N MET A 1 20.36 -13.87 18.24
CA MET A 1 19.45 -12.86 17.66
C MET A 1 18.04 -13.37 17.91
N LEU A 2 17.20 -12.68 18.69
CA LEU A 2 15.82 -13.14 18.91
C LEU A 2 15.03 -12.99 17.60
N ASN A 3 14.38 -14.06 17.16
CA ASN A 3 13.55 -14.10 15.96
C ASN A 3 12.27 -13.28 16.19
N PHE A 4 11.89 -12.45 15.22
CA PHE A 4 10.68 -11.60 15.23
C PHE A 4 9.42 -12.38 15.63
N ILE A 5 9.26 -13.60 15.11
CA ILE A 5 8.14 -14.50 15.39
C ILE A 5 8.09 -14.91 16.86
N HIS A 6 9.25 -15.04 17.52
CA HIS A 6 9.33 -15.42 18.92
C HIS A 6 8.89 -14.28 19.85
N ILE A 7 9.21 -13.04 19.48
CA ILE A 7 8.82 -11.85 20.27
C ILE A 7 7.30 -11.62 20.16
N GLN A 8 6.72 -11.73 18.98
CA GLN A 8 5.26 -11.62 18.79
C GLN A 8 4.48 -12.63 19.66
N LYS A 9 4.95 -13.88 19.74
CA LYS A 9 4.32 -14.92 20.57
C LYS A 9 4.35 -14.59 22.07
N ILE A 10 5.43 -13.98 22.55
CA ILE A 10 5.55 -13.60 23.97
C ILE A 10 4.64 -12.42 24.30
N VAL A 11 4.51 -11.43 23.40
CA VAL A 11 3.61 -10.28 23.58
C VAL A 11 2.14 -10.75 23.62
N SER A 12 1.70 -11.58 22.66
CA SER A 12 0.35 -12.17 22.68
C SER A 12 0.07 -12.94 23.98
N ALA A 13 1.03 -13.73 24.47
CA ALA A 13 0.84 -14.52 25.68
C ALA A 13 0.69 -13.66 26.95
N ILE A 14 1.22 -12.43 26.96
CA ILE A 14 1.06 -11.47 28.06
C ILE A 14 -0.35 -10.88 28.03
N ASP A 15 -0.83 -10.46 26.86
CA ASP A 15 -2.17 -9.90 26.70
C ASP A 15 -3.25 -10.92 27.10
N GLU A 16 -3.09 -12.18 26.69
CA GLU A 16 -3.97 -13.27 27.09
C GLU A 16 -3.99 -13.49 28.62
N ALA A 17 -2.83 -13.42 29.27
CA ALA A 17 -2.75 -13.58 30.73
C ALA A 17 -3.43 -12.43 31.49
N ILE A 18 -3.33 -11.20 30.98
CA ILE A 18 -4.01 -10.03 31.55
C ILE A 18 -5.52 -10.14 31.37
N ILE A 19 -5.99 -10.51 30.17
CA ILE A 19 -7.42 -10.70 29.87
C ILE A 19 -8.01 -11.81 30.75
N ALA A 20 -7.25 -12.87 31.00
CA ALA A 20 -7.63 -13.96 31.89
C ALA A 20 -7.54 -13.61 33.40
N GLY A 21 -7.13 -12.39 33.75
CA GLY A 21 -6.98 -11.93 35.14
C GLY A 21 -5.83 -12.60 35.90
N ASN A 22 -4.92 -13.27 35.20
CA ASN A 22 -3.76 -13.95 35.79
C ASN A 22 -2.55 -13.03 35.77
N PHE A 23 -2.60 -12.03 36.65
CA PHE A 23 -1.62 -10.96 36.71
C PHE A 23 -0.22 -11.44 37.13
N ASP A 24 -0.11 -12.45 38.00
CA ASP A 24 1.18 -13.00 38.43
C ASP A 24 1.93 -13.65 37.26
N LYS A 25 1.22 -14.38 36.39
CA LYS A 25 1.79 -14.96 35.17
C LYS A 25 2.21 -13.88 34.17
N ALA A 26 1.39 -12.83 34.03
CA ALA A 26 1.73 -11.69 33.17
C ALA A 26 2.97 -10.93 33.70
N GLU A 27 3.10 -10.76 35.02
CA GLU A 27 4.23 -10.14 35.70
C GLU A 27 5.52 -10.95 35.52
N GLU A 28 5.44 -12.29 35.60
CA GLU A 28 6.57 -13.19 35.41
C GLU A 28 7.08 -13.20 33.94
N LEU A 29 6.16 -13.20 32.98
CA LEU A 29 6.46 -13.05 31.54
C LEU A 29 7.04 -11.66 31.23
N ARG A 30 6.57 -10.61 31.92
CA ARG A 30 7.14 -9.25 31.85
C ARG A 30 8.55 -9.18 32.43
N LYS A 31 8.85 -9.90 33.52
CA LYS A 31 10.20 -9.96 34.10
C LYS A 31 11.20 -10.68 33.21
N THR A 32 10.75 -11.66 32.41
CA THR A 32 11.59 -12.29 31.37
C THR A 32 11.91 -11.32 30.23
N LEU A 33 11.07 -10.30 30.02
CA LEU A 33 11.29 -9.16 29.12
C LEU A 33 12.05 -8.03 29.85
N ASN A 34 13.34 -8.23 30.15
CA ASN A 34 14.20 -7.21 30.78
C ASN A 34 14.18 -5.84 30.02
N ASN A 35 14.57 -4.69 30.60
CA ASN A 35 14.49 -3.30 30.02
C ASN A 35 14.83 -3.14 28.51
N LYS A 36 15.66 -4.03 27.96
CA LYS A 36 15.96 -4.16 26.53
C LYS A 36 14.74 -4.51 25.65
N SER A 37 13.74 -5.17 26.24
CA SER A 37 12.52 -5.68 25.61
C SER A 37 11.39 -4.66 25.62
N VAL A 38 11.34 -3.78 26.63
CA VAL A 38 10.50 -2.57 26.60
C VAL A 38 11.03 -1.58 25.56
N ASN A 39 12.36 -1.39 25.49
CA ASN A 39 12.98 -0.68 24.37
C ASN A 39 12.80 -1.41 23.04
N ALA A 40 12.70 -2.73 23.00
CA ALA A 40 12.34 -3.48 21.80
C ALA A 40 10.86 -3.35 21.44
N ALA A 41 9.96 -3.14 22.42
CA ALA A 41 8.54 -2.88 22.24
C ALA A 41 8.29 -1.45 21.73
N ILE A 42 8.99 -0.45 22.28
CA ILE A 42 9.03 0.94 21.78
C ILE A 42 9.69 0.98 20.39
N LYS A 43 10.79 0.24 20.21
CA LYS A 43 11.38 0.00 18.89
C LYS A 43 10.46 -0.84 18.00
N MET A 44 9.52 -1.63 18.53
CA MET A 44 8.55 -2.41 17.75
C MET A 44 7.41 -1.53 17.24
N ILE A 45 6.94 -0.60 18.07
CA ILE A 45 5.94 0.42 17.70
C ILE A 45 6.57 1.42 16.72
N SER A 46 7.77 1.93 17.02
CA SER A 46 8.54 2.71 16.05
C SER A 46 8.90 1.87 14.83
N SER A 47 9.15 0.56 14.97
CA SER A 47 9.42 -0.30 13.83
C SER A 47 8.18 -0.68 13.05
N ALA A 48 6.97 -0.61 13.61
CA ALA A 48 5.77 -0.98 12.85
C ALA A 48 5.42 0.15 11.88
N GLU A 49 5.49 1.40 12.35
CA GLU A 49 5.42 2.58 11.47
C GLU A 49 6.59 2.61 10.49
N THR A 50 7.84 2.48 10.97
CA THR A 50 9.01 2.40 10.07
C THR A 50 8.95 1.18 9.13
N PHE A 51 8.35 0.06 9.53
CA PHE A 51 8.19 -1.11 8.67
C PHE A 51 7.11 -0.88 7.61
N ASN A 52 6.01 -0.23 7.97
CA ASN A 52 4.98 0.16 7.01
C ASN A 52 5.53 1.20 6.02
N GLU A 53 6.34 2.15 6.47
CA GLU A 53 7.07 3.09 5.60
C GLU A 53 8.05 2.35 4.68
N ILE A 54 8.87 1.45 5.24
CA ILE A 54 9.79 0.61 4.45
C ILE A 54 9.06 -0.22 3.40
N GLN A 55 7.95 -0.86 3.78
CA GLN A 55 7.15 -1.67 2.86
C GLN A 55 6.44 -0.81 1.83
N HIS A 56 5.96 0.39 2.21
CA HIS A 56 5.38 1.36 1.28
C HIS A 56 6.40 1.75 0.21
N THR A 57 7.61 2.17 0.62
CA THR A 57 8.71 2.47 -0.32
C THR A 57 9.09 1.25 -1.17
N GLN A 58 9.16 0.05 -0.59
CA GLN A 58 9.45 -1.19 -1.31
C GLN A 58 8.41 -1.46 -2.41
N ILE A 59 7.13 -1.34 -2.09
CA ILE A 59 6.02 -1.59 -3.03
C ILE A 59 6.02 -0.53 -4.12
N GLN A 60 6.20 0.75 -3.79
CA GLN A 60 6.34 1.82 -4.79
C GLN A 60 7.52 1.53 -5.73
N TRP A 61 8.66 1.09 -5.20
CA TRP A 61 9.80 0.67 -6.02
C TRP A 61 9.45 -0.49 -6.94
N ILE A 62 8.83 -1.57 -6.43
CA ILE A 62 8.40 -2.73 -7.23
C ILE A 62 7.47 -2.27 -8.38
N LEU A 63 6.44 -1.50 -8.05
CA LEU A 63 5.49 -0.96 -9.02
C LEU A 63 6.19 -0.09 -10.06
N ALA A 64 7.20 0.70 -9.68
CA ALA A 64 7.96 1.51 -10.61
C ALA A 64 8.82 0.66 -11.56
N LYS A 65 9.47 -0.40 -11.06
CA LYS A 65 10.25 -1.32 -11.91
C LYS A 65 9.35 -2.04 -12.92
N LEU A 66 8.22 -2.57 -12.45
CA LEU A 66 7.23 -3.24 -13.31
C LEU A 66 6.62 -2.26 -14.32
N GLY A 67 6.22 -1.07 -13.88
CA GLY A 67 5.66 -0.04 -14.74
C GLY A 67 6.63 0.43 -15.83
N LYS A 68 7.92 0.64 -15.50
CA LYS A 68 8.94 0.93 -16.51
C LYS A 68 9.08 -0.20 -17.52
N LYS A 69 9.05 -1.47 -17.08
CA LYS A 69 9.13 -2.62 -17.98
C LYS A 69 7.91 -2.70 -18.91
N PHE A 70 6.70 -2.51 -18.39
CA PHE A 70 5.46 -2.78 -19.13
C PHE A 70 4.92 -1.58 -19.90
N CYS A 71 5.11 -0.37 -19.38
CA CYS A 71 4.49 0.85 -19.91
C CYS A 71 5.53 1.86 -20.44
N GLY A 72 6.78 1.77 -19.95
CA GLY A 72 7.89 2.62 -20.36
C GLY A 72 8.08 3.87 -19.51
N SER A 73 7.02 4.38 -18.86
CA SER A 73 7.11 5.55 -17.98
C SER A 73 6.23 5.36 -16.74
N VAL A 74 6.68 5.97 -15.64
CA VAL A 74 6.01 5.91 -14.34
C VAL A 74 6.07 7.29 -13.70
N TRP A 75 4.99 7.69 -13.04
CA TRP A 75 4.96 8.77 -12.07
C TRP A 75 4.90 8.16 -10.66
N ILE A 76 5.66 8.73 -9.73
CA ILE A 76 5.62 8.43 -8.30
C ILE A 76 5.31 9.73 -7.57
N ASP A 77 4.55 9.68 -6.47
CA ASP A 77 4.27 10.86 -5.65
C ASP A 77 5.56 11.64 -5.34
N ILE A 78 5.48 12.96 -5.52
CA ILE A 78 6.59 13.86 -5.30
C ILE A 78 7.06 13.83 -3.83
N THR A 79 6.15 13.56 -2.89
CA THR A 79 6.49 13.45 -1.46
C THR A 79 7.48 12.34 -1.18
N ASP A 80 7.41 11.25 -1.96
CA ASP A 80 8.19 10.03 -1.72
C ASP A 80 9.37 9.94 -2.70
N SER A 81 9.51 10.94 -3.58
CA SER A 81 10.59 11.01 -4.57
C SER A 81 11.99 10.96 -3.95
N SER A 82 12.14 11.37 -2.67
CA SER A 82 13.40 11.30 -1.93
C SER A 82 13.78 9.90 -1.45
N ASP A 83 12.82 9.00 -1.37
CA ASP A 83 12.98 7.71 -0.70
C ASP A 83 13.85 6.77 -1.52
N VAL A 84 14.47 5.82 -0.84
CA VAL A 84 15.48 4.94 -1.43
C VAL A 84 15.16 3.50 -1.08
N TRP A 85 15.07 2.67 -2.13
CA TRP A 85 14.97 1.23 -2.01
C TRP A 85 16.01 0.56 -2.91
N ASP A 86 16.67 -0.48 -2.39
CA ASP A 86 17.72 -1.21 -3.10
C ASP A 86 18.79 -0.31 -3.76
N LYS A 87 19.20 0.75 -3.05
CA LYS A 87 20.18 1.78 -3.50
C LYS A 87 19.72 2.62 -4.69
N GLU A 88 18.46 2.51 -5.11
CA GLU A 88 17.84 3.35 -6.13
C GLU A 88 16.89 4.36 -5.47
N LYS A 89 16.99 5.63 -5.86
CA LYS A 89 16.08 6.68 -5.41
C LYS A 89 14.76 6.59 -6.19
N LEU A 90 13.60 6.61 -5.52
CA LEU A 90 12.30 6.51 -6.20
C LEU A 90 12.11 7.59 -7.26
N GLY A 91 12.47 8.85 -6.96
CA GLY A 91 12.40 9.93 -7.94
C GLY A 91 13.22 9.71 -9.22
N SER A 92 14.28 8.88 -9.19
CA SER A 92 15.04 8.50 -10.40
C SER A 92 14.31 7.48 -11.28
N LEU A 93 13.29 6.83 -10.73
CA LEU A 93 12.38 5.94 -11.43
C LEU A 93 11.15 6.69 -11.99
N SER A 94 10.85 7.87 -11.47
CA SER A 94 9.72 8.69 -11.92
C SER A 94 10.09 9.61 -13.08
N ILE A 95 9.09 10.05 -13.84
CA ILE A 95 9.20 11.22 -14.72
C ILE A 95 9.16 12.51 -13.89
N ASP A 96 9.75 13.59 -14.42
CA ASP A 96 9.90 14.86 -13.68
C ASP A 96 8.58 15.60 -13.42
N SER A 97 7.56 15.37 -14.26
CA SER A 97 6.25 15.98 -14.08
C SER A 97 5.13 15.09 -14.63
N LEU A 98 4.06 14.93 -13.86
CA LEU A 98 2.87 14.20 -14.31
C LEU A 98 2.29 14.90 -15.54
N PRO A 99 2.08 14.24 -16.67
CA PRO A 99 1.60 14.90 -17.89
C PRO A 99 0.19 15.50 -17.74
N PRO A 100 -0.22 16.45 -18.62
CA PRO A 100 -1.60 16.90 -18.68
C PRO A 100 -2.51 15.72 -19.00
N LEU A 101 -3.44 15.39 -18.09
CA LEU A 101 -4.32 14.23 -18.25
C LEU A 101 -5.61 14.57 -19.02
N GLY A 102 -5.67 15.75 -19.64
CA GLY A 102 -6.92 16.29 -20.21
C GLY A 102 -7.94 16.72 -19.14
N ILE A 103 -7.51 16.78 -17.88
CA ILE A 103 -8.19 17.42 -16.76
C ILE A 103 -7.58 18.82 -16.55
N GLY A 104 -8.32 19.74 -15.95
CA GLY A 104 -7.79 21.08 -15.65
C GLY A 104 -6.61 21.05 -14.67
N ASP A 105 -5.93 22.18 -14.52
CA ASP A 105 -4.71 22.26 -13.72
C ASP A 105 -4.97 22.08 -12.21
N ASP A 106 -6.14 22.51 -11.72
CA ASP A 106 -6.54 22.34 -10.31
C ASP A 106 -6.78 20.86 -10.00
N GLU A 107 -7.37 20.11 -10.94
CA GLU A 107 -7.63 18.68 -10.86
C GLU A 107 -6.35 17.84 -10.83
N ARG A 108 -5.30 18.28 -11.52
CA ARG A 108 -3.98 17.63 -11.54
C ARG A 108 -3.30 17.67 -10.17
N SER A 109 -3.61 18.67 -9.34
CA SER A 109 -3.04 18.81 -7.99
C SER A 109 -3.46 17.71 -7.02
N THR A 110 -4.57 17.02 -7.28
CA THR A 110 -5.01 15.86 -6.49
C THR A 110 -4.36 14.57 -7.00
N VAL A 111 -4.33 14.38 -8.32
CA VAL A 111 -3.83 13.15 -8.95
C VAL A 111 -2.33 12.97 -8.76
N GLN A 112 -1.57 14.06 -8.60
CA GLN A 112 -0.13 13.98 -8.37
C GLN A 112 0.27 13.28 -7.07
N TYR A 113 -0.66 13.18 -6.09
CA TYR A 113 -0.44 12.52 -4.80
C TYR A 113 -0.86 11.04 -4.78
N ILE A 114 -1.22 10.49 -5.94
CA ILE A 114 -1.39 9.03 -6.06
C ILE A 114 0.01 8.41 -6.08
N ASP A 115 0.20 7.38 -5.25
CA ASP A 115 1.52 6.80 -4.97
C ASP A 115 2.28 6.41 -6.24
N VAL A 116 1.64 5.70 -7.17
CA VAL A 116 2.25 5.31 -8.45
C VAL A 116 1.23 5.36 -9.59
N ILE A 117 1.63 5.94 -10.72
CA ILE A 117 0.85 5.94 -11.97
C ILE A 117 1.70 5.41 -13.11
N TRP A 118 1.17 4.44 -13.86
CA TRP A 118 1.83 3.89 -15.04
C TRP A 118 1.38 4.64 -16.29
N LEU A 119 2.33 4.96 -17.15
CA LEU A 119 2.12 5.79 -18.34
C LEU A 119 2.70 5.10 -19.58
N THR A 120 1.98 5.15 -20.69
CA THR A 120 2.45 4.63 -21.98
C THR A 120 2.40 5.68 -23.10
N GLY A 121 3.30 5.52 -24.09
CA GLY A 121 3.33 6.29 -25.33
C GLY A 121 3.34 7.80 -25.10
N ARG A 122 2.30 8.49 -25.61
CA ARG A 122 2.09 9.94 -25.40
C ARG A 122 1.43 10.21 -24.04
N ASN A 123 2.01 9.69 -22.97
CA ASN A 123 1.62 10.04 -21.62
C ASN A 123 0.18 9.66 -21.24
N GLN A 124 -0.33 8.55 -21.77
CA GLN A 124 -1.64 8.02 -21.40
C GLN A 124 -1.52 7.16 -20.15
N ILE A 125 -2.45 7.29 -19.20
CA ILE A 125 -2.49 6.46 -18.00
C ILE A 125 -2.90 5.04 -18.39
N THR A 126 -2.08 4.07 -17.97
CA THR A 126 -2.33 2.64 -18.12
C THR A 126 -2.91 2.02 -16.85
N ALA A 127 -2.49 2.49 -15.68
CA ALA A 127 -2.98 2.05 -14.37
C ALA A 127 -2.57 3.08 -13.30
N ALA A 128 -3.32 3.13 -12.20
CA ALA A 128 -2.98 3.92 -11.02
C ALA A 128 -3.05 3.06 -9.75
N PHE A 129 -2.14 3.30 -8.81
CA PHE A 129 -1.94 2.49 -7.63
C PHE A 129 -1.84 3.36 -6.40
N GLU A 130 -2.57 2.98 -5.37
CA GLU A 130 -2.44 3.51 -4.01
C GLU A 130 -1.90 2.42 -3.09
N VAL A 131 -0.97 2.74 -2.21
CA VAL A 131 -0.25 1.81 -1.35
C VAL A 131 -0.65 2.07 0.10
N GLU A 132 -1.58 1.28 0.61
CA GLU A 132 -2.27 1.51 1.89
C GLU A 132 -1.67 0.72 3.06
N MET A 133 -0.48 1.15 3.51
CA MET A 133 0.28 0.49 4.58
C MET A 133 -0.03 1.04 5.99
N THR A 134 -0.31 2.35 6.09
CA THR A 134 -0.48 3.05 7.37
C THR A 134 -1.93 3.45 7.61
N THR A 135 -2.25 3.96 8.79
CA THR A 135 -3.57 4.54 9.08
C THR A 135 -3.47 6.06 8.90
N PRO A 136 -4.45 6.73 8.26
CA PRO A 136 -5.76 6.23 7.84
C PRO A 136 -5.87 5.82 6.35
N VAL A 137 -6.51 4.67 6.09
CA VAL A 137 -6.88 4.17 4.73
C VAL A 137 -7.70 5.16 3.90
N TYR A 138 -8.29 6.13 4.59
CA TYR A 138 -9.24 7.06 4.01
C TYR A 138 -8.61 8.00 2.97
N SER A 139 -7.33 8.38 3.14
CA SER A 139 -6.69 9.34 2.25
C SER A 139 -6.52 8.80 0.84
N GLY A 140 -6.07 7.56 0.68
CA GLY A 140 -5.85 7.02 -0.65
C GLY A 140 -7.13 6.65 -1.38
N LEU A 141 -8.14 6.16 -0.65
CA LEU A 141 -9.48 5.98 -1.21
C LEU A 141 -10.11 7.30 -1.69
N LEU A 142 -9.86 8.42 -0.99
CA LEU A 142 -10.29 9.74 -1.45
C LEU A 142 -9.59 10.16 -2.75
N ARG A 143 -8.28 9.94 -2.89
CA ARG A 143 -7.56 10.26 -4.13
C ARG A 143 -8.10 9.47 -5.32
N MET A 144 -8.44 8.19 -5.10
CA MET A 144 -9.09 7.36 -6.12
C MET A 144 -10.50 7.86 -6.45
N ALA A 145 -11.28 8.26 -5.45
CA ALA A 145 -12.60 8.84 -5.64
C ALA A 145 -12.56 10.17 -6.42
N ASP A 146 -11.57 11.02 -6.13
CA ASP A 146 -11.34 12.27 -6.83
C ASP A 146 -10.97 11.97 -8.29
N LEU A 147 -10.03 11.05 -8.56
CA LEU A 147 -9.68 10.66 -9.91
C LEU A 147 -10.88 10.13 -10.71
N VAL A 148 -11.73 9.28 -10.12
CA VAL A 148 -12.97 8.79 -10.77
C VAL A 148 -13.96 9.92 -11.04
N THR A 149 -14.04 10.90 -10.15
CA THR A 149 -14.94 12.06 -10.28
C THR A 149 -14.48 12.99 -11.40
N LEU A 150 -13.16 13.23 -11.48
CA LEU A 150 -12.53 14.12 -12.47
C LEU A 150 -12.45 13.48 -13.86
N CYS A 151 -12.33 12.15 -13.92
CA CYS A 151 -12.24 11.37 -15.14
C CYS A 151 -13.44 10.39 -15.24
N PRO A 152 -14.68 10.84 -15.52
CA PRO A 152 -15.85 9.95 -15.54
C PRO A 152 -15.78 8.84 -16.61
N ASN A 153 -15.00 9.05 -17.68
CA ASN A 153 -14.74 8.09 -18.74
C ASN A 153 -13.42 7.31 -18.53
N LEU A 154 -12.93 7.24 -17.29
CA LEU A 154 -11.74 6.49 -16.91
C LEU A 154 -11.84 5.03 -17.39
N ASN A 155 -10.86 4.63 -18.19
CA ASN A 155 -10.82 3.36 -18.92
C ASN A 155 -9.59 2.51 -18.56
N PHE A 156 -8.88 2.88 -17.49
CA PHE A 156 -7.74 2.16 -16.96
C PHE A 156 -8.05 1.64 -15.55
N PRO A 157 -7.42 0.54 -15.11
CA PRO A 157 -7.66 -0.01 -13.78
C PRO A 157 -7.06 0.87 -12.66
N LEU A 158 -7.73 0.85 -11.51
CA LEU A 158 -7.29 1.45 -10.26
C LEU A 158 -7.03 0.33 -9.26
N TYR A 159 -5.87 0.36 -8.60
CA TYR A 159 -5.48 -0.67 -7.64
C TYR A 159 -5.18 -0.07 -6.26
N ILE A 160 -5.67 -0.74 -5.22
CA ILE A 160 -5.25 -0.50 -3.84
C ILE A 160 -4.32 -1.64 -3.43
N VAL A 161 -3.03 -1.38 -3.33
CA VAL A 161 -2.08 -2.34 -2.77
C VAL A 161 -2.17 -2.25 -1.25
N VAL A 162 -2.51 -3.35 -0.59
CA VAL A 162 -2.84 -3.35 0.84
C VAL A 162 -2.33 -4.63 1.51
N PRO A 163 -1.82 -4.57 2.76
CA PRO A 163 -1.51 -5.75 3.54
C PRO A 163 -2.74 -6.63 3.75
N GLU A 164 -2.56 -7.95 3.79
CA GLU A 164 -3.66 -8.90 3.99
C GLU A 164 -4.51 -8.55 5.24
N SER A 165 -3.82 -8.19 6.33
CA SER A 165 -4.43 -7.78 7.61
C SER A 165 -5.35 -6.56 7.52
N ARG A 166 -5.26 -5.75 6.45
CA ARG A 166 -5.98 -4.48 6.29
C ARG A 166 -7.06 -4.52 5.22
N ILE A 167 -7.20 -5.61 4.47
CA ILE A 167 -8.22 -5.75 3.40
C ILE A 167 -9.63 -5.45 3.93
N ASN A 168 -10.00 -6.04 5.07
CA ASN A 168 -11.34 -5.83 5.66
C ASN A 168 -11.59 -4.37 6.03
N LYS A 169 -10.55 -3.66 6.47
CA LYS A 169 -10.64 -2.23 6.77
C LYS A 169 -10.90 -1.40 5.52
N VAL A 170 -10.24 -1.71 4.41
CA VAL A 170 -10.52 -1.06 3.10
C VAL A 170 -11.95 -1.35 2.66
N LYS A 171 -12.38 -2.62 2.73
CA LYS A 171 -13.75 -3.02 2.41
C LYS A 171 -14.78 -2.27 3.25
N ASP A 172 -14.53 -2.10 4.55
CA ASP A 172 -15.41 -1.36 5.44
C ASP A 172 -15.47 0.14 5.13
N GLU A 173 -14.34 0.78 4.81
CA GLU A 173 -14.32 2.17 4.35
C GLU A 173 -15.12 2.34 3.05
N LEU A 174 -14.97 1.43 2.08
CA LEU A 174 -15.72 1.45 0.81
C LEU A 174 -17.25 1.37 1.00
N LYS A 175 -17.73 0.85 2.14
CA LYS A 175 -19.17 0.84 2.45
C LYS A 175 -19.75 2.22 2.74
N ARG A 176 -18.92 3.26 2.92
CA ARG A 176 -19.36 4.63 3.20
C ARG A 176 -20.23 5.17 2.06
N PRO A 177 -21.29 5.95 2.38
CA PRO A 177 -22.22 6.45 1.37
C PRO A 177 -21.56 7.19 0.20
N THR A 178 -20.50 7.95 0.47
CA THR A 178 -19.73 8.69 -0.55
C THR A 178 -19.12 7.76 -1.59
N PHE A 179 -18.41 6.70 -1.16
CA PHE A 179 -17.77 5.76 -2.07
C PHE A 179 -18.76 4.84 -2.76
N LYS A 180 -19.83 4.42 -2.07
CA LYS A 180 -20.93 3.65 -2.70
C LYS A 180 -21.62 4.42 -3.82
N LYS A 181 -21.88 5.73 -3.64
CA LYS A 181 -22.51 6.56 -4.68
C LYS A 181 -21.63 6.69 -5.93
N LEU A 182 -20.32 6.77 -5.75
CA LEU A 182 -19.33 6.75 -6.84
C LEU A 182 -19.07 5.36 -7.41
N LYS A 183 -19.64 4.31 -6.80
CA LYS A 183 -19.38 2.91 -7.12
C LYS A 183 -17.87 2.61 -7.12
N LEU A 184 -17.12 3.18 -6.18
CA LEU A 184 -15.66 3.09 -6.17
C LEU A 184 -15.18 1.63 -6.09
N GLN A 185 -15.90 0.80 -5.35
CA GLN A 185 -15.69 -0.65 -5.25
C GLN A 185 -15.77 -1.39 -6.61
N ASP A 186 -16.54 -0.87 -7.58
CA ASP A 186 -16.69 -1.45 -8.93
C ASP A 186 -15.58 -0.92 -9.88
N LYS A 187 -14.86 0.12 -9.45
CA LYS A 187 -13.82 0.82 -10.22
C LYS A 187 -12.40 0.46 -9.77
N CYS A 188 -12.26 0.03 -8.52
CA CYS A 188 -11.00 -0.36 -7.94
C CYS A 188 -10.95 -1.88 -7.72
N SER A 189 -9.76 -2.44 -7.83
CA SER A 189 -9.42 -3.76 -7.31
C SER A 189 -8.35 -3.58 -6.23
N TYR A 190 -8.10 -4.60 -5.41
CA TYR A 190 -6.96 -4.60 -4.49
C TYR A 190 -5.92 -5.64 -4.89
N ILE A 191 -4.67 -5.39 -4.50
CA ILE A 191 -3.58 -6.34 -4.61
C ILE A 191 -3.03 -6.56 -3.21
N VAL A 192 -2.81 -7.83 -2.83
CA VAL A 192 -2.22 -8.14 -1.53
C VAL A 192 -0.74 -7.80 -1.57
N ALA A 193 -0.30 -6.90 -0.67
CA ALA A 193 1.07 -6.42 -0.63
C ALA A 193 2.09 -7.57 -0.49
N GLU A 194 1.78 -8.54 0.38
CA GLU A 194 2.61 -9.71 0.62
C GLU A 194 2.76 -10.58 -0.63
N GLU A 195 1.69 -10.77 -1.40
CA GLU A 195 1.70 -11.52 -2.67
C GLU A 195 2.53 -10.80 -3.73
N MET A 196 2.34 -9.49 -3.89
CA MET A 196 3.15 -8.69 -4.80
C MET A 196 4.65 -8.79 -4.47
N VAL A 197 5.03 -8.70 -3.19
CA VAL A 197 6.44 -8.85 -2.78
C VAL A 197 6.98 -10.26 -3.02
N GLN A 198 6.14 -11.29 -2.99
CA GLN A 198 6.55 -12.68 -3.26
C GLN A 198 6.71 -12.96 -4.75
N GLU A 199 5.88 -12.36 -5.60
CA GLU A 199 5.79 -12.73 -7.02
C GLU A 199 6.48 -11.74 -7.98
N TRP A 200 6.87 -10.55 -7.51
CA TRP A 200 7.34 -9.49 -8.40
C TRP A 200 8.54 -9.88 -9.26
N ASP A 201 9.44 -10.74 -8.78
CA ASP A 201 10.62 -11.17 -9.53
C ASP A 201 10.25 -12.07 -10.72
N ILE A 202 9.25 -12.95 -10.51
CA ILE A 202 8.64 -13.77 -11.57
C ILE A 202 7.93 -12.88 -12.57
N ILE A 203 7.10 -11.94 -12.11
CA ILE A 203 6.40 -10.97 -12.99
C ILE A 203 7.41 -10.11 -13.76
N MET A 204 8.48 -9.66 -13.10
CA MET A 204 9.55 -8.90 -13.71
C MET A 204 10.32 -9.71 -14.75
N LYS A 205 10.44 -11.03 -14.58
CA LYS A 205 11.17 -11.88 -15.53
C LYS A 205 10.30 -12.34 -16.71
N TYR A 206 9.08 -12.79 -16.45
CA TYR A 206 8.24 -13.49 -17.43
C TYR A 206 6.88 -12.83 -17.67
N GLY A 207 6.44 -11.96 -16.76
CA GLY A 207 5.14 -11.31 -16.85
C GLY A 207 5.05 -10.24 -17.93
N HIS A 208 3.80 -9.82 -18.14
CA HIS A 208 3.32 -8.73 -18.98
C HIS A 208 2.35 -7.81 -18.21
N LEU A 209 1.82 -6.78 -18.86
CA LEU A 209 0.90 -5.82 -18.24
C LEU A 209 -0.29 -6.50 -17.53
N ASP A 210 -0.90 -7.51 -18.15
CA ASP A 210 -2.07 -8.20 -17.60
C ASP A 210 -1.78 -9.04 -16.35
N SER A 211 -0.51 -9.34 -16.06
CA SER A 211 -0.16 -10.12 -14.85
C SER A 211 -0.51 -9.37 -13.56
N ILE A 212 -0.58 -8.04 -13.61
CA ILE A 212 -1.05 -7.23 -12.46
C ILE A 212 -2.52 -7.48 -12.17
N LYS A 213 -3.32 -7.66 -13.22
CA LYS A 213 -4.74 -7.95 -13.08
C LYS A 213 -4.93 -9.37 -12.51
N GLU A 214 -4.08 -10.31 -12.89
CA GLU A 214 -4.13 -11.70 -12.43
C GLU A 214 -3.90 -11.84 -10.92
N ILE A 215 -3.04 -11.00 -10.33
CA ILE A 215 -2.79 -10.94 -8.87
C ILE A 215 -3.70 -9.95 -8.14
N SER A 216 -4.70 -9.41 -8.82
CA SER A 216 -5.65 -8.46 -8.23
C SER A 216 -6.98 -9.12 -7.91
N HIS A 217 -7.67 -8.57 -6.92
CA HIS A 217 -8.95 -9.05 -6.43
C HIS A 217 -9.98 -7.94 -6.46
N ASN A 218 -11.21 -8.26 -6.84
CA ASN A 218 -12.31 -7.31 -6.74
C ASN A 218 -12.70 -7.09 -5.28
N PHE A 219 -13.25 -5.91 -4.99
CA PHE A 219 -13.88 -5.63 -3.70
C PHE A 219 -15.28 -6.24 -3.55
N ASP A 220 -15.69 -7.12 -4.47
CA ASP A 220 -17.02 -7.72 -4.52
C ASP A 220 -17.49 -8.11 -3.12
N SER A 221 -18.68 -7.59 -2.80
CA SER A 221 -19.41 -7.91 -1.59
C SER A 221 -19.66 -9.41 -1.59
N ASP A 222 -19.26 -10.09 -0.52
CA ASP A 222 -19.99 -11.29 -0.11
C ASP A 222 -21.48 -10.94 -0.19
N SER A 223 -22.16 -11.60 -1.13
CA SER A 223 -23.57 -11.47 -1.46
C SER A 223 -24.47 -11.59 -0.24
#